data_AF-A0A177AUS7-F1
#
_entry.id   AF-A0A177AUS7-F1
#
_cell.length_a   1.000
_cell.length_b   1.000
_cell.length_c   1.000
_cell.angle_alpha   90.00
_cell.angle_beta   90.00
_cell.angle_gamma   90.00
#
_symmetry.space_group_name_H-M   'P 1'
#
loop_
_entity.id
_entity.type
_entity.pdbx_description
1 polymer ?
#
loop_
_entity_poly.entity_id
_entity_poly.type
_entity_poly.pdbx_seq_one_letter_code
_entity_poly.pdbx_strand_id
1 'polypeptide(L)'
;MKSFFDYFNKFNMDNGVDDSEDDNINRLMNFDNFDHFEKKIHQMKSMMNFKNFDNEFKDLFNNKLDCNTSNYYSSVSSTYQSNKDGKPHIIKKSYITKGLPGGLKETRKMKYDNNGENSVEFGRYLNDKSHIIKKIRDKSGREHVHNDYNNMDESETNKFHSEFKKFINGDNDFIKLTQKSRALKNNARKHSKYRTNVEKF
;
A
#
# COMPACT_ATOMS: atom_id res chain seq x y z
N MET A 1 -9.18 -7.15 24.88
CA MET A 1 -9.74 -6.63 23.61
C MET A 1 -8.69 -6.81 22.53
N LYS A 2 -9.03 -7.38 21.37
CA LYS A 2 -8.08 -7.48 20.24
C LYS A 2 -7.83 -6.06 19.71
N SER A 3 -6.57 -5.71 19.50
CA SER A 3 -6.23 -4.40 18.96
C SER A 3 -6.65 -4.31 17.49
N PHE A 4 -6.89 -3.09 17.00
CA PHE A 4 -7.05 -2.82 15.57
C PHE A 4 -5.90 -3.41 14.74
N PHE A 5 -4.69 -3.37 15.29
CA PHE A 5 -3.48 -3.92 14.69
C PHE A 5 -3.53 -5.45 14.55
N ASP A 6 -4.12 -6.15 15.52
CA ASP A 6 -4.28 -7.61 15.51
C ASP A 6 -5.25 -8.05 14.40
N TYR A 7 -6.35 -7.31 14.23
CA TYR A 7 -7.34 -7.57 13.17
C TYR A 7 -6.74 -7.32 11.78
N PHE A 8 -5.88 -6.30 11.69
CA PHE A 8 -5.22 -5.94 10.45
C PHE A 8 -4.16 -6.97 10.01
N ASN A 9 -3.25 -7.34 10.92
CA ASN A 9 -2.18 -8.31 10.64
C ASN A 9 -2.77 -9.66 10.21
N LYS A 10 -3.78 -10.17 10.93
CA LYS A 10 -4.46 -11.44 10.64
C LYS A 10 -5.05 -11.53 9.21
N PHE A 11 -5.19 -10.42 8.52
CA PHE A 11 -5.91 -10.37 7.25
C PHE A 11 -5.01 -9.92 6.09
N ASN A 12 -3.83 -9.33 6.36
CA ASN A 12 -2.87 -8.92 5.32
C ASN A 12 -1.55 -9.70 5.35
N MET A 13 -1.21 -10.44 6.40
CA MET A 13 0.12 -11.01 6.58
C MET A 13 0.03 -12.35 7.31
N ASP A 14 0.59 -13.41 6.72
CA ASP A 14 0.89 -14.70 7.34
C ASP A 14 -0.18 -15.26 8.29
N ASN A 15 -0.97 -16.22 7.82
CA ASN A 15 -1.81 -17.06 8.68
C ASN A 15 -1.00 -18.01 9.60
N GLY A 16 0.28 -17.73 9.86
CA GLY A 16 1.18 -18.68 10.53
C GLY A 16 1.39 -19.97 9.73
N VAL A 17 1.01 -19.96 8.45
CA VAL A 17 1.35 -21.00 7.48
C VAL A 17 2.61 -20.52 6.78
N ASP A 18 3.59 -21.40 6.64
CA ASP A 18 4.87 -21.16 5.97
C ASP A 18 4.65 -21.08 4.44
N ASP A 19 3.69 -20.25 4.03
CA ASP A 19 3.31 -20.05 2.63
C ASP A 19 4.42 -19.26 1.93
N SER A 20 4.69 -19.65 0.68
CA SER A 20 5.61 -18.88 -0.16
C SER A 20 5.06 -17.46 -0.37
N GLU A 21 5.95 -16.49 -0.55
CA GLU A 21 5.56 -15.11 -0.80
C GLU A 21 4.67 -14.99 -2.03
N ASP A 22 4.92 -15.82 -3.04
CA ASP A 22 4.15 -15.89 -4.27
C ASP A 22 2.70 -16.34 -4.01
N ASP A 23 2.48 -17.31 -3.11
CA ASP A 23 1.13 -17.76 -2.76
C ASP A 23 0.32 -16.67 -2.05
N ASN A 24 0.97 -15.93 -1.16
CA ASN A 24 0.34 -14.81 -0.46
C ASN A 24 -0.05 -13.70 -1.46
N ILE A 25 0.89 -13.31 -2.32
CA ILE A 25 0.64 -12.34 -3.39
C ILE A 25 -0.50 -12.83 -4.29
N ASN A 26 -0.49 -14.08 -4.73
CA ASN A 26 -1.54 -14.65 -5.57
C ASN A 26 -2.93 -14.53 -4.93
N ARG A 27 -3.03 -14.80 -3.62
CA ARG A 27 -4.28 -14.61 -2.87
C ARG A 27 -4.72 -13.14 -2.83
N LEU A 28 -3.78 -12.22 -2.63
CA LEU A 28 -4.05 -10.78 -2.61
C LEU A 28 -4.44 -10.23 -4.00
N MET A 29 -3.96 -10.85 -5.06
CA MET A 29 -4.23 -10.47 -6.46
C MET A 29 -5.50 -11.11 -7.03
N ASN A 30 -6.21 -11.95 -6.28
CA ASN A 30 -7.46 -12.56 -6.75
C ASN A 30 -8.60 -11.53 -6.83
N PHE A 31 -9.19 -11.36 -8.02
CA PHE A 31 -10.31 -10.47 -8.29
C PHE A 31 -11.57 -10.81 -7.50
N ASP A 32 -11.81 -12.10 -7.27
CA ASP A 32 -13.05 -12.58 -6.62
C ASP A 32 -13.10 -12.22 -5.12
N ASN A 33 -11.97 -11.78 -4.57
CA ASN A 33 -11.87 -11.29 -3.20
C ASN A 33 -12.36 -9.85 -3.03
N PHE A 34 -12.89 -9.19 -4.08
CA PHE A 34 -13.28 -7.78 -4.03
C PHE A 34 -14.33 -7.48 -2.94
N ASP A 35 -15.42 -8.22 -2.89
CA ASP A 35 -16.48 -8.00 -1.89
C ASP A 35 -15.98 -8.25 -0.47
N HIS A 36 -15.09 -9.22 -0.30
CA HIS A 36 -14.46 -9.50 0.99
C HIS A 36 -13.53 -8.35 1.42
N PHE A 37 -12.77 -7.79 0.46
CA PHE A 37 -11.92 -6.63 0.68
C PHE A 37 -12.73 -5.39 1.05
N GLU A 38 -13.83 -5.10 0.33
CA GLU A 38 -14.75 -4.01 0.67
C GLU A 38 -15.35 -4.17 2.06
N LYS A 39 -15.89 -5.36 2.38
CA LYS A 39 -16.49 -5.63 3.70
C LYS A 39 -15.51 -5.36 4.83
N LYS A 40 -14.25 -5.76 4.67
CA LYS A 40 -13.20 -5.47 5.66
C LYS A 40 -12.97 -3.97 5.81
N ILE A 41 -12.83 -3.22 4.72
CA ILE A 41 -12.61 -1.77 4.81
C ILE A 41 -13.79 -1.10 5.53
N HIS A 42 -15.02 -1.50 5.23
CA HIS A 42 -16.20 -0.98 5.92
C HIS A 42 -16.20 -1.31 7.42
N GLN A 43 -15.86 -2.54 7.79
CA GLN A 43 -15.74 -2.94 9.18
C GLN A 43 -14.68 -2.09 9.91
N MET A 44 -13.52 -1.87 9.27
CA MET A 44 -12.46 -1.05 9.83
C MET A 44 -12.87 0.42 9.98
N LYS A 45 -13.53 0.99 8.97
CA LYS A 45 -14.09 2.35 9.04
C LYS A 45 -15.10 2.48 10.19
N SER A 46 -15.97 1.49 10.37
CA SER A 46 -16.96 1.45 11.45
C SER A 46 -16.30 1.43 12.84
N MET A 47 -15.20 0.70 13.00
CA MET A 47 -14.45 0.65 14.25
C MET A 47 -13.69 1.95 14.57
N MET A 48 -13.32 2.74 13.56
CA MET A 48 -12.43 3.89 13.73
C MET A 48 -13.10 5.26 13.66
N ASN A 49 -14.43 5.37 13.47
CA ASN A 49 -15.19 6.65 13.47
C ASN A 49 -14.54 7.79 12.65
N PHE A 50 -13.83 7.47 11.56
CA PHE A 50 -13.09 8.47 10.76
C PHE A 50 -14.04 9.27 9.85
N LYS A 51 -14.51 10.43 10.34
CA LYS A 51 -15.33 11.39 9.56
C LYS A 51 -14.51 12.31 8.64
N ASN A 52 -13.21 12.49 8.86
CA ASN A 52 -12.36 13.48 8.15
C ASN A 52 -11.39 12.86 7.12
N PHE A 53 -11.68 11.63 6.69
CA PHE A 53 -10.74 10.76 5.99
C PHE A 53 -10.33 11.21 4.58
N ASP A 54 -11.23 11.87 3.84
CA ASP A 54 -10.99 12.25 2.44
C ASP A 54 -9.99 13.42 2.30
N ASN A 55 -9.86 14.27 3.32
CA ASN A 55 -8.91 15.38 3.34
C ASN A 55 -7.51 14.89 3.76
N GLU A 56 -7.41 14.05 4.79
CA GLU A 56 -6.15 13.37 5.15
C GLU A 56 -5.62 12.51 3.99
N PHE A 57 -6.50 11.86 3.23
CA PHE A 57 -6.13 11.08 2.05
C PHE A 57 -5.38 11.88 0.97
N LYS A 58 -5.84 13.10 0.66
CA LYS A 58 -5.17 13.96 -0.33
C LYS A 58 -3.80 14.40 0.16
N ASP A 59 -3.70 14.72 1.44
CA ASP A 59 -2.42 15.10 2.05
C ASP A 59 -1.44 13.93 2.11
N LEU A 60 -1.89 12.68 2.16
CA LEU A 60 -1.02 11.49 2.17
C LEU A 60 -0.46 11.10 0.80
N PHE A 61 -1.20 11.37 -0.27
CA PHE A 61 -0.68 11.23 -1.63
C PHE A 61 0.35 12.31 -1.96
N ASN A 62 0.19 13.51 -1.38
CA ASN A 62 1.04 14.66 -1.64
C ASN A 62 2.21 14.80 -0.65
N ASN A 63 2.07 14.35 0.59
CA ASN A 63 3.08 14.46 1.65
C ASN A 63 3.59 13.10 2.10
N LYS A 64 4.91 13.02 2.16
CA LYS A 64 5.67 11.87 2.65
C LYS A 64 5.37 11.69 4.14
N LEU A 65 4.58 10.68 4.49
CA LEU A 65 4.32 10.27 5.87
C LEU A 65 5.59 10.34 6.72
N ASP A 66 5.55 11.09 7.82
CA ASP A 66 6.61 11.07 8.82
C ASP A 66 6.69 9.68 9.46
N CYS A 67 7.87 9.06 9.37
CA CYS A 67 8.05 7.61 9.51
C CYS A 67 8.28 7.12 10.95
N ASN A 68 7.80 7.86 11.95
CA ASN A 68 8.03 7.53 13.36
C ASN A 68 6.88 6.76 14.02
N THR A 69 5.72 6.67 13.36
CA THR A 69 4.53 5.96 13.85
C THR A 69 3.96 5.05 12.77
N SER A 70 3.31 3.96 13.20
CA SER A 70 2.53 3.12 12.31
C SER A 70 1.26 3.85 11.88
N ASN A 71 1.03 3.95 10.57
CA ASN A 71 -0.11 4.65 10.01
C ASN A 71 -0.93 3.70 9.15
N TYR A 72 -2.25 3.90 9.11
CA TYR A 72 -3.15 3.06 8.36
C TYR A 72 -4.22 3.89 7.65
N TYR A 73 -4.50 3.55 6.40
CA TYR A 73 -5.49 4.24 5.57
C TYR A 73 -6.27 3.25 4.73
N SER A 74 -7.58 3.46 4.60
CA SER A 74 -8.41 2.70 3.67
C SER A 74 -9.62 3.47 3.17
N SER A 75 -9.97 3.34 1.89
CA SER A 75 -11.27 3.80 1.39
C SER A 75 -11.91 2.86 0.40
N VAL A 76 -13.22 3.07 0.25
CA VAL A 76 -14.11 2.42 -0.69
C VAL A 76 -15.00 3.49 -1.28
N SER A 77 -15.15 3.48 -2.59
CA SER A 77 -16.05 4.36 -3.33
C SER A 77 -16.79 3.55 -4.39
N SER A 78 -18.07 3.83 -4.57
CA SER A 78 -18.89 3.27 -5.65
C SER A 78 -19.48 4.40 -6.49
N THR A 79 -19.32 4.31 -7.80
CA THR A 79 -19.89 5.25 -8.78
C THR A 79 -20.97 4.53 -9.56
N TYR A 80 -22.16 5.14 -9.62
CA TYR A 80 -23.30 4.68 -10.40
C TYR A 80 -23.52 5.65 -11.56
N GLN A 81 -23.50 5.13 -12.78
CA GLN A 81 -23.75 5.89 -13.99
C GLN A 81 -24.90 5.26 -14.77
N SER A 82 -25.86 6.07 -15.22
CA SER A 82 -26.93 5.61 -16.10
C SER A 82 -26.44 5.66 -17.54
N ASN A 83 -26.39 4.51 -18.21
CA ASN A 83 -26.13 4.45 -19.64
C ASN A 83 -27.42 4.73 -20.43
N LYS A 84 -27.28 5.07 -21.72
CA LYS A 84 -28.42 5.31 -22.63
C LYS A 84 -29.40 4.13 -22.70
N ASP A 85 -28.92 2.92 -22.43
CA ASP A 85 -29.70 1.68 -22.43
C ASP A 85 -30.44 1.41 -21.09
N GLY A 86 -30.44 2.37 -20.15
CA GLY A 86 -31.15 2.27 -18.88
C GLY A 86 -30.51 1.34 -17.83
N LYS A 87 -29.46 0.58 -18.18
CA LYS A 87 -28.72 -0.25 -17.22
C LYS A 87 -27.71 0.58 -16.41
N PRO A 88 -27.60 0.37 -15.09
CA PRO A 88 -26.60 1.05 -14.27
C PRO A 88 -25.19 0.49 -14.54
N HIS A 89 -24.28 1.36 -14.94
CA HIS A 89 -22.84 1.13 -14.93
C HIS A 89 -22.32 1.39 -13.52
N ILE A 90 -21.72 0.37 -12.91
CA ILE A 90 -21.22 0.41 -11.55
C ILE A 90 -19.71 0.23 -11.59
N ILE A 91 -19.00 1.25 -11.11
CA ILE A 91 -17.55 1.20 -10.88
C ILE A 91 -17.33 1.28 -9.38
N LYS A 92 -16.68 0.27 -8.82
CA LYS A 92 -16.27 0.26 -7.43
C LYS A 92 -14.75 0.33 -7.32
N LYS A 93 -14.26 1.07 -6.34
CA LYS A 93 -12.83 1.21 -6.06
C LYS A 93 -12.59 1.08 -4.57
N SER A 94 -11.62 0.26 -4.22
CA SER A 94 -11.23 0.00 -2.84
C SER A 94 -9.73 0.13 -2.71
N TYR A 95 -9.24 0.70 -1.62
CA TYR A 95 -7.82 0.77 -1.34
C TYR A 95 -7.51 0.64 0.15
N ILE A 96 -6.32 0.14 0.43
CA ILE A 96 -5.70 0.07 1.75
C ILE A 96 -4.24 0.49 1.63
N THR A 97 -3.73 1.22 2.61
CA THR A 97 -2.32 1.53 2.81
C THR A 97 -1.95 1.30 4.27
N LYS A 98 -0.88 0.54 4.51
CA LYS A 98 -0.25 0.36 5.82
C LYS A 98 1.14 0.96 5.77
N GLY A 99 1.40 1.96 6.61
CA GLY A 99 2.74 2.46 6.88
C GLY A 99 3.24 1.95 8.23
N LEU A 100 4.51 1.55 8.30
CA LEU A 100 5.18 1.18 9.53
C LEU A 100 6.39 2.10 9.76
N PRO A 101 6.85 2.24 11.01
CA PRO A 101 8.06 3.00 11.31
C PRO A 101 9.26 2.50 10.51
N GLY A 102 10.21 3.38 10.22
CA GLY A 102 11.37 3.01 9.40
C GLY A 102 11.10 2.99 7.89
N GLY A 103 9.98 3.57 7.46
CA GLY A 103 9.69 3.84 6.04
C GLY A 103 9.33 2.61 5.23
N LEU A 104 8.71 1.64 5.91
CA LEU A 104 8.08 0.48 5.34
C LEU A 104 6.62 0.83 5.02
N LYS A 105 6.15 0.50 3.82
CA LYS A 105 4.77 0.74 3.41
C LYS A 105 4.25 -0.40 2.54
N GLU A 106 2.99 -0.73 2.71
CA GLU A 106 2.25 -1.67 1.89
C GLU A 106 0.98 -1.00 1.36
N THR A 107 0.63 -1.23 0.11
CA THR A 107 -0.58 -0.73 -0.53
C THR A 107 -1.32 -1.85 -1.23
N ARG A 108 -2.64 -1.86 -1.14
CA ARG A 108 -3.51 -2.71 -1.95
C ARG A 108 -4.62 -1.87 -2.54
N LYS A 109 -4.84 -1.94 -3.84
CA LYS A 109 -5.94 -1.27 -4.54
C LYS A 109 -6.69 -2.30 -5.36
N MET A 110 -8.01 -2.19 -5.41
CA MET A 110 -8.87 -2.99 -6.26
C MET A 110 -9.86 -2.08 -6.96
N LYS A 111 -10.09 -2.32 -8.24
CA LYS A 111 -11.13 -1.69 -9.06
C LYS A 111 -11.99 -2.82 -9.62
N TYR A 112 -13.29 -2.68 -9.44
CA TYR A 112 -14.29 -3.53 -10.07
C TYR A 112 -15.13 -2.67 -11.00
N ASP A 113 -15.34 -3.15 -12.22
CA ASP A 113 -16.22 -2.52 -13.21
C ASP A 113 -17.16 -3.59 -13.77
N ASN A 114 -18.47 -3.40 -13.59
CA ASN A 114 -19.46 -4.33 -14.12
C ASN A 114 -19.50 -4.36 -15.66
N ASN A 115 -18.94 -3.35 -16.32
CA ASN A 115 -18.80 -3.28 -17.78
C ASN A 115 -17.48 -3.90 -18.29
N GLY A 116 -16.71 -4.54 -17.40
CA GLY A 116 -15.80 -5.61 -17.77
C GLY A 116 -14.31 -5.34 -17.54
N GLU A 117 -13.90 -4.29 -16.84
CA GLU A 117 -12.48 -4.12 -16.50
C GLU A 117 -12.27 -4.19 -14.98
N ASN A 118 -11.58 -5.23 -14.53
CA ASN A 118 -11.19 -5.35 -13.13
C ASN A 118 -9.68 -5.18 -13.01
N SER A 119 -9.22 -4.51 -11.95
CA SER A 119 -7.80 -4.37 -11.68
C SER A 119 -7.49 -4.54 -10.19
N VAL A 120 -6.41 -5.23 -9.88
CA VAL A 120 -5.83 -5.30 -8.54
C VAL A 120 -4.39 -4.82 -8.60
N GLU A 121 -3.97 -4.02 -7.63
CA GLU A 121 -2.61 -3.54 -7.48
C GLU A 121 -2.17 -3.81 -6.04
N PHE A 122 -1.02 -4.46 -5.88
CA PHE A 122 -0.38 -4.69 -4.61
C PHE A 122 1.03 -4.12 -4.64
N GLY A 123 1.40 -3.30 -3.67
CA GLY A 123 2.66 -2.58 -3.67
C GLY A 123 3.35 -2.66 -2.32
N ARG A 124 4.64 -2.97 -2.34
CA ARG A 124 5.52 -2.95 -1.17
C ARG A 124 6.62 -1.92 -1.38
N TYR A 125 6.87 -1.15 -0.34
CA TYR A 125 7.82 -0.06 -0.35
C TYR A 125 8.71 -0.21 0.87
N LEU A 126 10.02 -0.24 0.64
CA LEU A 126 11.03 -0.20 1.68
C LEU A 126 12.02 0.91 1.32
N ASN A 127 11.94 2.00 2.07
CA ASN A 127 12.77 3.18 1.84
C ASN A 127 12.61 3.81 0.45
N ASP A 128 13.57 3.58 -0.43
CA ASP A 128 13.62 4.03 -1.83
C ASP A 128 13.31 2.90 -2.82
N LYS A 129 13.32 1.64 -2.37
CA LYS A 129 12.97 0.46 -3.18
C LYS A 129 11.48 0.18 -3.13
N SER A 130 10.89 -0.24 -4.24
CA SER A 130 9.52 -0.75 -4.24
C SER A 130 9.27 -1.81 -5.30
N HIS A 131 8.44 -2.80 -4.96
CA HIS A 131 7.86 -3.76 -5.89
C HIS A 131 6.35 -3.52 -5.94
N ILE A 132 5.81 -3.28 -7.14
CA ILE A 132 4.38 -3.12 -7.35
C ILE A 132 3.92 -4.17 -8.38
N ILE A 133 2.91 -4.94 -8.03
CA ILE A 133 2.32 -5.98 -8.86
C ILE A 133 0.93 -5.52 -9.22
N LYS A 134 0.63 -5.46 -10.52
CA LYS A 134 -0.66 -5.06 -11.04
C LYS A 134 -1.24 -6.18 -11.89
N LYS A 135 -2.44 -6.62 -11.55
CA LYS A 135 -3.21 -7.61 -12.32
C LYS A 135 -4.45 -6.94 -12.89
N ILE A 136 -4.66 -7.07 -14.19
CA ILE A 136 -5.81 -6.50 -14.91
C ILE A 136 -6.54 -7.63 -15.61
N ARG A 137 -7.87 -7.67 -15.50
CA ARG A 137 -8.76 -8.54 -16.28
C ARG A 137 -9.52 -7.66 -17.26
N ASP A 138 -9.34 -7.91 -18.55
CA ASP A 138 -10.02 -7.19 -19.61
C ASP A 138 -11.49 -7.63 -19.77
N LYS A 139 -12.22 -6.93 -20.65
CA LYS A 139 -13.64 -7.23 -20.94
C LYS A 139 -13.84 -8.60 -21.57
N SER A 140 -12.81 -9.15 -22.19
CA SER A 140 -12.80 -10.49 -22.79
C SER A 140 -12.46 -11.58 -21.75
N GLY A 141 -12.19 -11.20 -20.50
CA GLY A 141 -11.81 -12.11 -19.41
C GLY A 141 -10.32 -12.48 -19.39
N ARG A 142 -9.49 -11.92 -20.28
CA ARG A 142 -8.05 -12.17 -20.30
C ARG A 142 -7.38 -11.42 -19.18
N GLU A 143 -6.46 -12.10 -18.50
CA GLU A 143 -5.72 -11.55 -17.38
C GLU A 143 -4.29 -11.20 -17.79
N HIS A 144 -3.84 -10.03 -17.37
CA HIS A 144 -2.48 -9.55 -17.58
C HIS A 144 -1.89 -9.18 -16.22
N VAL A 145 -0.68 -9.67 -15.93
CA VAL A 145 0.10 -9.32 -14.75
C VAL A 145 1.29 -8.46 -15.18
N HIS A 146 1.55 -7.40 -14.43
CA HIS A 146 2.67 -6.51 -14.63
C HIS A 146 3.40 -6.30 -13.30
N ASN A 147 4.72 -6.41 -13.31
CA ASN A 147 5.58 -6.17 -12.16
C ASN A 147 6.41 -4.92 -12.42
N ASP A 148 6.30 -3.94 -11.53
CA ASP A 148 7.06 -2.70 -11.53
C ASP A 148 8.10 -2.74 -10.40
N TYR A 149 9.36 -2.57 -10.76
CA TYR A 149 10.49 -2.49 -9.83
C TYR A 149 11.07 -1.08 -9.85
N ASN A 150 11.06 -0.39 -8.70
CA ASN A 150 11.67 0.94 -8.58
C ASN A 150 12.91 0.87 -7.70
N ASN A 151 14.02 1.41 -8.20
CA ASN A 151 15.35 1.41 -7.55
C ASN A 151 15.86 0.02 -7.14
N MET A 152 15.40 -1.01 -7.85
CA MET A 152 15.88 -2.38 -7.77
C MET A 152 15.53 -3.11 -9.05
N ASP A 153 16.23 -4.21 -9.32
CA ASP A 153 15.97 -5.08 -10.45
C ASP A 153 15.23 -6.35 -10.01
N GLU A 154 14.71 -7.10 -10.98
CA GLU A 154 13.99 -8.36 -10.74
C GLU A 154 14.82 -9.36 -9.92
N SER A 155 16.14 -9.44 -10.16
CA SER A 155 17.06 -10.33 -9.44
C SER A 155 17.21 -9.98 -7.95
N GLU A 156 16.95 -8.72 -7.56
CA GLU A 156 17.01 -8.27 -6.17
C GLU A 156 15.69 -8.51 -5.41
N THR A 157 14.62 -8.91 -6.09
CA THR A 157 13.26 -9.03 -5.54
C THR A 157 13.18 -9.96 -4.34
N ASN A 158 13.79 -11.15 -4.42
CA ASN A 158 13.76 -12.14 -3.34
C ASN A 158 14.44 -11.61 -2.07
N LYS A 159 15.55 -10.88 -2.23
CA LYS A 159 16.26 -10.23 -1.13
C LYS A 159 15.41 -9.11 -0.53
N PHE A 160 14.83 -8.27 -1.38
CA PHE A 160 13.92 -7.20 -0.97
C PHE A 160 12.73 -7.74 -0.16
N HIS A 161 12.07 -8.81 -0.62
CA HIS A 161 10.94 -9.43 0.09
C HIS A 161 11.36 -10.04 1.44
N SER A 162 12.50 -10.71 1.47
CA SER A 162 13.05 -11.27 2.71
C SER A 162 13.34 -10.18 3.74
N GLU A 163 13.97 -9.08 3.32
CA GLU A 163 14.20 -7.91 4.16
C GLU A 163 12.87 -7.30 4.63
N PHE A 164 11.94 -7.07 3.70
CA PHE A 164 10.60 -6.53 3.99
C PHE A 164 9.85 -7.36 5.05
N LYS A 165 9.88 -8.69 4.94
CA LYS A 165 9.26 -9.62 5.91
C LYS A 165 9.87 -9.50 7.29
N LYS A 166 11.21 -9.43 7.39
CA LYS A 166 11.92 -9.20 8.67
C LYS A 166 11.51 -7.87 9.32
N PHE A 167 11.34 -6.81 8.54
CA PHE A 167 10.87 -5.52 9.04
C PHE A 167 9.43 -5.58 9.58
N ILE A 168 8.53 -6.29 8.90
CA ILE A 168 7.14 -6.47 9.36
C ILE A 168 7.07 -7.27 10.66
N ASN A 169 7.92 -8.30 10.78
CA ASN A 169 7.92 -9.20 11.94
C ASN A 169 8.58 -8.60 13.20
N GLY A 170 9.14 -7.39 13.09
CA GLY A 170 9.59 -6.63 14.26
C GLY A 170 11.01 -6.90 14.71
N ASP A 171 11.94 -7.18 13.78
CA ASP A 171 13.38 -7.15 14.08
C ASP A 171 13.80 -5.72 14.47
N ASN A 172 13.67 -5.42 15.76
CA ASN A 172 13.76 -4.08 16.37
C ASN A 172 15.07 -3.34 16.09
N ASP A 173 16.16 -4.05 15.81
CA ASP A 173 17.49 -3.47 15.60
C ASP A 173 17.61 -2.79 14.23
N PHE A 174 16.93 -3.32 13.20
CA PHE A 174 16.94 -2.75 11.87
C PHE A 174 16.01 -1.51 11.74
N ILE A 175 14.89 -1.49 12.46
CA ILE A 175 14.00 -0.32 12.53
C ILE A 175 14.74 0.87 13.17
N LYS A 176 15.55 0.65 14.20
CA LYS A 176 16.39 1.69 14.82
C LYS A 176 17.47 2.20 13.86
N LEU A 177 18.13 1.31 13.10
CA LEU A 177 19.16 1.67 12.11
C LEU A 177 18.61 2.50 10.93
N THR A 178 17.41 2.16 10.43
CA THR A 178 16.75 2.93 9.36
C THR A 178 16.28 4.30 9.85
N GLN A 179 15.82 4.43 11.10
CA GLN A 179 15.51 5.72 11.71
C GLN A 179 16.77 6.59 11.90
N LYS A 180 17.87 6.01 12.40
CA LYS A 180 19.15 6.72 12.61
C LYS A 180 19.76 7.22 11.30
N SER A 181 19.77 6.38 10.25
CA SER A 181 20.31 6.76 8.93
C SER A 181 19.47 7.85 8.24
N ARG A 182 18.14 7.86 8.41
CA ARG A 182 17.28 8.95 7.95
C ARG A 182 17.49 10.25 8.72
N ALA A 183 17.60 10.19 10.05
CA ALA A 183 17.86 11.37 10.87
C ALA A 183 19.17 12.07 10.43
N LEU A 184 20.22 11.29 10.15
CA LEU A 184 21.48 11.80 9.62
C LEU A 184 21.32 12.44 8.23
N LYS A 185 20.62 11.79 7.29
CA LYS A 185 20.35 12.36 5.95
C LYS A 185 19.53 13.66 6.01
N ASN A 186 18.55 13.73 6.90
CA ASN A 186 17.72 14.93 7.09
C ASN A 186 18.52 16.08 7.71
N ASN A 187 19.40 15.80 8.67
CA ASN A 187 20.32 16.80 9.22
C ASN A 187 21.30 17.31 8.16
N ALA A 188 21.87 16.43 7.33
CA ALA A 188 22.74 16.82 6.23
C ALA A 188 22.04 17.73 5.20
N ARG A 189 20.77 17.44 4.85
CA ARG A 189 19.96 18.29 3.98
C ARG A 189 19.62 19.65 4.60
N LYS A 190 19.38 19.71 5.91
CA LYS A 190 19.17 20.99 6.62
C LYS A 190 20.42 21.86 6.57
N HIS A 191 21.62 21.30 6.83
CA HIS A 191 22.87 22.06 6.76
C HIS A 191 23.28 22.46 5.33
N SER A 192 22.93 21.68 4.31
CA SER A 192 23.19 22.03 2.90
C SER A 192 22.39 23.26 2.44
N LYS A 193 21.14 23.44 2.89
CA LYS A 193 20.29 24.59 2.51
C LYS A 193 20.80 25.95 3.01
N TYR A 194 21.66 25.98 4.04
CA TYR A 194 22.26 27.22 4.56
C TYR A 194 23.60 27.58 3.90
N ARG A 195 24.12 26.75 2.98
CA ARG A 195 25.45 26.96 2.37
C ARG A 195 25.44 27.63 1.00
N THR A 196 24.28 27.89 0.39
CA THR A 196 24.17 28.35 -1.02
C THR A 196 23.94 29.85 -1.24
N ASN A 197 24.15 30.72 -0.25
CA ASN A 197 23.91 32.17 -0.40
C ASN A 197 25.16 33.06 -0.22
N VAL A 198 26.38 32.53 -0.36
CA VAL A 198 27.60 33.34 -0.33
C VAL A 198 28.43 32.97 -1.55
N GLU A 199 28.17 33.63 -2.68
CA GLU A 199 29.09 33.84 -3.82
C GLU A 199 28.28 34.31 -5.05
N LYS A 200 27.82 35.57 -5.01
CA LYS A 200 27.63 36.39 -6.22
C LYS A 200 28.02 37.82 -5.86
N PHE A 201 29.27 38.15 -6.17
CA PHE A 201 29.73 39.53 -6.32
C PHE A 201 29.34 40.03 -7.72
#